data_AF-A0AAE0PVV3-F1
#
_entry.id   AF-A0AAE0PVV3-F1
#
_cell.length_a   1.000
_cell.length_b   1.000
_cell.length_c   1.000
_cell.angle_alpha   90.00
_cell.angle_beta   90.00
_cell.angle_gamma   90.00
#
_symmetry.space_group_name_H-M   'P 1'
#
loop_
_entity.id
_entity.type
_entity.pdbx_description
1 polymer ?
#
loop_
_entity_poly.entity_id
_entity_poly.type
_entity_poly.pdbx_seq_one_letter_code
_entity_poly.pdbx_strand_id
1 'polypeptide(L)'
;YKRHLSTTSNSQTPNSTMAKTKELSKDTRNKIVDLHQAGKTESAIGKQLGVKKSTVGAIIRKWKTYKTTDNLPRSGAPRKISPRGVKMITRTVSKNPRTTRGDLVNDLQRAGTKPVHVRARLKFARENLDDPEEDWENVIWSDETKIELFGKNSTCRVWRRKNAELHPKNTIPTVKHGGGNIMLRGCFSAKEPGRLIRVKERMNGAMYREILSKNLLPSARALKMKRGWLFQHDNDPKHTARAMKEWLCKKHFKVLEWPSQSPDLNPIENLWRELKIRVAQRQPQNITALEEICMEEWAKLPAT
;
A
#
# COMPACT_ATOMS: atom_id res chain seq x y z
N TYR A 1 -55.59 56.29 17.31
CA TYR A 1 -56.26 55.02 17.68
C TYR A 1 -55.22 54.06 18.26
N LYS A 2 -55.53 53.47 19.42
CA LYS A 2 -54.67 52.58 20.22
C LYS A 2 -54.21 51.32 19.45
N ARG A 3 -52.98 50.84 19.66
CA ARG A 3 -52.69 49.67 20.53
C ARG A 3 -51.19 49.29 20.61
N HIS A 4 -50.88 48.77 21.79
CA HIS A 4 -49.64 48.36 22.44
C HIS A 4 -48.97 47.05 21.94
N LEU A 5 -47.74 46.83 22.46
CA LEU A 5 -46.94 45.59 22.66
C LEU A 5 -46.10 45.12 21.45
N SER A 6 -44.86 44.65 21.57
CA SER A 6 -43.99 44.31 22.70
C SER A 6 -42.56 44.12 22.19
N THR A 7 -41.57 44.50 23.01
CA THR A 7 -40.14 44.25 22.82
C THR A 7 -39.79 42.81 23.15
N THR A 8 -38.97 42.15 22.33
CA THR A 8 -38.20 40.97 22.78
C THR A 8 -36.82 40.93 22.13
N SER A 9 -35.88 40.58 22.99
CA SER A 9 -34.42 40.53 22.90
C SER A 9 -33.85 39.63 21.79
N ASN A 10 -32.69 40.03 21.25
CA ASN A 10 -31.70 39.06 20.78
C ASN A 10 -30.28 39.60 20.94
N SER A 11 -29.67 39.33 22.11
CA SER A 11 -28.23 39.52 22.33
C SER A 11 -27.48 38.28 21.84
N GLN A 12 -26.81 38.41 20.71
CA GLN A 12 -25.86 37.42 20.21
C GLN A 12 -24.67 37.32 21.18
N THR A 13 -24.47 36.12 21.73
CA THR A 13 -23.24 35.77 22.46
C THR A 13 -22.12 35.47 21.44
N PRO A 14 -20.90 36.01 21.61
CA PRO A 14 -19.80 35.69 20.71
C PRO A 14 -19.25 34.29 21.02
N ASN A 15 -19.13 33.48 19.96
CA ASN A 15 -18.50 32.16 19.95
C ASN A 15 -17.14 32.14 20.65
N SER A 16 -17.02 31.39 21.75
CA SER A 16 -15.74 31.14 22.41
C SER A 16 -14.89 30.20 21.55
N THR A 17 -13.76 30.69 21.07
CA THR A 17 -12.68 29.88 20.48
C THR A 17 -12.18 28.86 21.51
N MET A 18 -12.22 27.56 21.20
CA MET A 18 -11.70 26.51 22.08
C MET A 18 -10.17 26.64 22.20
N ALA A 19 -9.71 27.22 23.31
CA ALA A 19 -8.31 27.23 23.69
C ALA A 19 -7.80 25.79 23.93
N LYS A 20 -6.59 25.49 23.43
CA LYS A 20 -5.90 24.22 23.69
C LYS A 20 -5.83 23.98 25.21
N THR A 21 -6.32 22.84 25.68
CA THR A 21 -6.32 22.49 27.10
C THR A 21 -4.88 22.36 27.60
N LYS A 22 -4.46 23.26 28.51
CA LYS A 22 -3.12 23.26 29.10
C LYS A 22 -2.98 22.02 29.99
N GLU A 23 -1.89 21.27 29.85
CA GLU A 23 -1.64 20.09 30.69
C GLU A 23 -1.52 20.49 32.17
N LEU A 24 -1.98 19.63 33.08
CA LEU A 24 -1.82 19.85 34.52
C LEU A 24 -0.34 19.79 34.93
N SER A 25 0.07 20.74 35.77
CA SER A 25 1.42 20.76 36.34
C SER A 25 1.69 19.50 37.16
N LYS A 26 2.97 19.15 37.33
CA LYS A 26 3.40 18.01 38.15
C LYS A 26 2.96 18.20 39.61
N ASP A 27 3.06 19.43 40.13
CA ASP A 27 2.70 19.75 41.51
C ASP A 27 1.21 19.53 41.79
N THR A 28 0.33 19.92 40.85
CA THR A 28 -1.11 19.67 41.00
C THR A 28 -1.42 18.18 40.94
N ARG A 29 -0.68 17.40 40.13
CA ARG A 29 -0.83 15.94 40.09
C ARG A 29 -0.35 15.26 41.36
N ASN A 30 0.74 15.73 41.97
CA ASN A 30 1.23 15.25 43.25
C ASN A 30 0.21 15.52 44.36
N LYS A 31 -0.29 16.76 44.47
CA LYS A 31 -1.34 17.13 45.44
C LYS A 31 -2.60 16.28 45.32
N ILE A 32 -2.99 15.89 44.09
CA ILE A 32 -4.12 14.96 43.87
C ILE A 32 -3.85 13.59 44.50
N VAL A 33 -2.63 13.06 44.36
CA VAL A 33 -2.25 11.77 44.94
C VAL A 33 -2.17 11.87 46.47
N ASP A 34 -1.59 12.94 47.01
CA ASP A 34 -1.46 13.13 48.46
C ASP A 34 -2.85 13.21 49.13
N LEU A 35 -3.78 13.99 48.56
CA LEU A 35 -5.14 14.09 49.08
C LEU A 35 -5.92 12.77 48.95
N HIS A 36 -5.63 11.97 47.92
CA HIS A 36 -6.21 10.64 47.78
C HIS A 36 -5.67 9.67 48.85
N GLN A 37 -4.37 9.71 49.13
CA GLN A 37 -3.75 8.92 50.21
C GLN A 37 -4.27 9.33 51.59
N ALA A 38 -4.56 10.62 51.79
CA ALA A 38 -5.23 11.14 52.98
C ALA A 38 -6.74 10.79 53.06
N GLY A 39 -7.26 9.93 52.18
CA GLY A 39 -8.61 9.41 52.23
C GLY A 39 -9.70 10.31 51.64
N LYS A 40 -9.36 11.42 50.98
CA LYS A 40 -10.39 12.28 50.34
C LYS A 40 -10.99 11.63 49.10
N THR A 41 -12.29 11.89 48.90
CA THR A 41 -13.02 11.43 47.71
C THR A 41 -12.62 12.22 46.46
N GLU A 42 -12.68 11.60 45.28
CA GLU A 42 -12.32 12.24 44.01
C GLU A 42 -13.09 13.53 43.73
N SER A 43 -14.35 13.59 44.18
CA SER A 43 -15.21 14.77 44.06
C SER A 43 -14.71 15.92 44.94
N ALA A 44 -14.35 15.62 46.19
CA ALA A 44 -13.81 16.61 47.13
C ALA A 44 -12.46 17.15 46.66
N ILE A 45 -11.58 16.28 46.15
CA ILE A 45 -10.28 16.66 45.58
C ILE A 45 -10.47 17.57 44.36
N GLY A 46 -11.40 17.22 43.46
CA GLY A 46 -11.70 18.02 42.28
C GLY A 46 -12.21 19.42 42.64
N LYS A 47 -13.12 19.52 43.63
CA LYS A 47 -13.63 20.81 44.12
C LYS A 47 -12.55 21.65 44.79
N GLN A 48 -11.66 21.03 45.58
CA GLN A 48 -10.57 21.72 46.28
C GLN A 48 -9.51 22.28 45.32
N LEU A 49 -9.17 21.55 44.26
CA LEU A 49 -8.07 21.92 43.35
C LEU A 49 -8.55 22.59 42.05
N GLY A 50 -9.86 22.79 41.86
CA GLY A 50 -10.42 23.34 40.62
C GLY A 50 -10.25 22.41 39.41
N VAL A 51 -10.15 21.10 39.64
CA VAL A 51 -9.90 20.09 38.60
C VAL A 51 -11.15 19.23 38.42
N LYS A 52 -11.51 18.91 37.17
CA LYS A 52 -12.66 18.03 36.88
C LYS A 52 -12.49 16.67 37.57
N LYS A 53 -13.53 16.15 38.23
CA LYS A 53 -13.55 14.83 38.90
C LYS A 53 -12.97 13.71 38.00
N SER A 54 -13.33 13.70 36.72
CA SER A 54 -12.83 12.70 35.75
C SER A 54 -11.32 12.75 35.57
N THR A 55 -10.71 13.93 35.66
CA THR A 55 -9.26 14.12 35.57
C THR A 55 -8.56 13.66 36.85
N VAL A 56 -9.15 13.93 38.01
CA VAL A 56 -8.71 13.39 39.31
C VAL A 56 -8.70 11.85 39.27
N GLY A 57 -9.82 11.23 38.86
CA GLY A 57 -9.91 9.77 38.74
C GLY A 57 -8.92 9.18 37.74
N ALA A 58 -8.68 9.85 36.60
CA ALA A 58 -7.68 9.40 35.62
C ALA A 58 -6.25 9.40 36.19
N ILE A 59 -5.89 10.44 36.95
CA ILE A 59 -4.58 10.56 37.62
C ILE A 59 -4.43 9.49 38.70
N ILE A 60 -5.44 9.28 39.55
CA ILE A 60 -5.42 8.26 40.60
C ILE A 60 -5.30 6.86 40.01
N ARG A 61 -6.07 6.53 38.96
CA ARG A 61 -5.98 5.24 38.28
C ARG A 61 -4.58 5.01 37.71
N LYS A 62 -4.01 6.00 37.05
CA LYS A 62 -2.65 5.93 36.52
C LYS A 62 -1.61 5.74 37.63
N TRP A 63 -1.72 6.48 38.74
CA TRP A 63 -0.82 6.33 39.88
C TRP A 63 -0.95 4.95 40.54
N LYS A 64 -2.17 4.41 40.68
CA LYS A 64 -2.37 3.04 41.19
C LYS A 64 -1.66 2.00 40.33
N THR A 65 -1.68 2.15 39.00
CA THR A 65 -1.05 1.21 38.06
C THR A 65 0.46 1.38 37.96
N TYR A 66 0.96 2.62 37.79
CA TYR A 66 2.35 2.88 37.43
C TYR A 66 3.18 3.55 38.53
N LYS A 67 2.57 3.84 39.69
CA LYS A 67 3.20 4.50 40.85
C LYS A 67 3.92 5.82 40.52
N THR A 68 3.46 6.51 39.48
CA THR A 68 4.03 7.78 39.02
C THR A 68 2.96 8.81 38.70
N THR A 69 3.25 10.06 39.01
CA THR A 69 2.48 11.24 38.60
C THR A 69 3.03 11.86 37.33
N ASP A 70 4.23 11.48 36.87
CA ASP A 70 4.88 12.02 35.67
C ASP A 70 4.13 11.67 34.40
N ASN A 71 4.19 12.54 33.38
CA ASN A 71 3.60 12.22 32.09
C ASN A 71 4.34 11.03 31.47
N LEU A 72 3.60 9.98 31.09
CA LEU A 72 4.21 8.87 30.38
C LEU A 72 4.48 9.30 28.93
N PRO A 73 5.56 8.79 28.31
CA PRO A 73 5.79 9.01 26.89
C PRO A 73 4.53 8.63 26.12
N ARG A 74 4.04 9.55 25.28
CA ARG A 74 2.94 9.22 24.37
C ARG A 74 3.46 8.17 23.40
N SER A 75 2.63 7.19 23.06
CA SER A 75 2.92 6.26 21.98
C SER A 75 3.21 7.06 20.71
N GLY A 76 4.49 7.09 20.30
CA GLY A 76 4.93 7.80 19.10
C GLY A 76 4.40 7.14 17.84
N ALA A 77 4.68 7.76 16.69
CA ALA A 77 4.36 7.17 15.40
C ALA A 77 4.99 5.77 15.29
N PRO A 78 4.24 4.75 14.80
CA PRO A 78 4.77 3.41 14.62
C PRO A 78 6.08 3.42 13.81
N ARG A 79 7.05 2.59 14.23
CA ARG A 79 8.33 2.48 13.52
C ARG A 79 8.09 1.95 12.10
N LYS A 80 8.63 2.65 11.10
CA LYS A 80 8.53 2.23 9.68
C LYS A 80 9.39 1.00 9.35
N ILE A 81 10.42 0.73 10.15
CA ILE A 81 11.36 -0.38 9.96
C ILE A 81 11.35 -1.25 11.22
N SER A 82 11.26 -2.57 11.04
CA SER A 82 11.25 -3.51 12.15
C SER A 82 12.63 -3.59 12.83
N PRO A 83 12.73 -4.00 14.11
CA PRO A 83 14.01 -4.20 14.79
C PRO A 83 14.97 -5.15 14.04
N ARG A 84 14.41 -6.17 13.37
CA ARG A 84 15.16 -7.09 12.52
C ARG A 84 15.70 -6.41 11.26
N GLY A 85 14.89 -5.55 10.63
CA GLY A 85 15.31 -4.75 9.50
C GLY A 85 16.48 -3.83 9.85
N VAL A 86 16.41 -3.18 11.02
CA VAL A 86 17.51 -2.34 11.52
C VAL A 86 18.80 -3.15 11.69
N LYS A 87 18.76 -4.30 12.37
CA LYS A 87 19.95 -5.17 12.55
C LYS A 87 20.57 -5.60 11.22
N MET A 88 19.75 -5.90 10.23
CA MET A 88 20.25 -6.27 8.91
C MET A 88 20.92 -5.10 8.21
N ILE A 89 20.31 -3.91 8.19
CA ILE A 89 20.92 -2.71 7.59
C ILE A 89 22.30 -2.48 8.20
N THR A 90 22.39 -2.50 9.54
CA THR A 90 23.66 -2.31 10.25
C THR A 90 24.69 -3.35 9.80
N ARG A 91 24.32 -4.63 9.74
CA ARG A 91 25.22 -5.71 9.30
C ARG A 91 25.67 -5.54 7.85
N THR A 92 24.77 -5.18 6.94
CA THR A 92 25.07 -5.04 5.51
C THR A 92 26.01 -3.85 5.27
N VAL A 93 25.73 -2.70 5.89
CA VAL A 93 26.57 -1.50 5.78
C VAL A 93 27.94 -1.72 6.45
N SER A 94 28.01 -2.42 7.58
CA SER A 94 29.28 -2.77 8.22
C SER A 94 30.14 -3.71 7.37
N LYS A 95 29.55 -4.64 6.62
CA LYS A 95 30.28 -5.54 5.72
C LYS A 95 30.70 -4.89 4.41
N ASN A 96 29.86 -4.04 3.84
CA ASN A 96 30.16 -3.33 2.61
C ASN A 96 29.68 -1.86 2.73
N PRO A 97 30.56 -0.93 3.12
CA PRO A 97 30.20 0.47 3.29
C PRO A 97 29.70 1.15 2.00
N ARG A 98 29.92 0.54 0.82
CA ARG A 98 29.45 1.06 -0.47
C ARG A 98 28.06 0.56 -0.87
N THR A 99 27.39 -0.24 -0.05
CA THR A 99 26.03 -0.72 -0.34
C THR A 99 25.08 0.46 -0.53
N THR A 100 24.34 0.46 -1.63
CA THR A 100 23.45 1.57 -1.96
C THR A 100 22.16 1.51 -1.15
N ARG A 101 21.47 2.65 -1.03
CA ARG A 101 20.12 2.68 -0.47
C ARG A 101 19.16 1.71 -1.18
N GLY A 102 19.30 1.54 -2.49
CA GLY A 102 18.46 0.64 -3.28
C GLY A 102 18.64 -0.82 -2.83
N ASP A 103 19.88 -1.24 -2.68
CA ASP A 103 20.23 -2.60 -2.23
C ASP A 103 19.71 -2.85 -0.82
N LEU A 104 19.84 -1.88 0.10
CA LEU A 104 19.31 -1.99 1.45
C LEU A 104 17.78 -2.11 1.49
N VAL A 105 17.07 -1.39 0.60
CA VAL A 105 15.60 -1.48 0.49
C VAL A 105 15.18 -2.84 -0.06
N ASN A 106 15.87 -3.34 -1.10
CA ASN A 106 15.62 -4.66 -1.67
C ASN A 106 15.91 -5.77 -0.65
N ASP A 107 17.00 -5.64 0.12
CA ASP A 107 17.34 -6.56 1.20
C ASP A 107 16.32 -6.51 2.33
N LEU A 108 15.87 -5.32 2.73
CA LEU A 108 14.78 -5.14 3.70
C LEU A 108 13.47 -5.77 3.25
N GLN A 109 13.14 -5.66 1.97
CA GLN A 109 11.99 -6.35 1.38
C GLN A 109 12.20 -7.87 1.42
N ARG A 110 13.39 -8.35 1.04
CA ARG A 110 13.80 -9.77 1.07
C ARG A 110 13.92 -10.36 2.48
N ALA A 111 14.22 -9.55 3.49
CA ALA A 111 14.19 -9.99 4.89
C ALA A 111 12.82 -9.81 5.53
N GLY A 112 11.97 -8.98 4.91
CA GLY A 112 10.53 -8.88 5.18
C GLY A 112 9.76 -10.12 4.72
N THR A 113 10.32 -10.93 3.80
CA THR A 113 9.82 -12.28 3.54
C THR A 113 10.00 -13.13 4.80
N LYS A 114 8.88 -13.42 5.46
CA LYS A 114 8.82 -14.35 6.59
C LYS A 114 9.44 -15.70 6.17
N PRO A 115 10.09 -16.45 7.08
CA PRO A 115 10.63 -17.79 6.77
C PRO A 115 9.61 -18.73 6.10
N VAL A 116 8.32 -18.57 6.42
CA VAL A 116 7.20 -19.24 5.74
C VAL A 116 7.19 -18.99 4.23
N HIS A 117 7.40 -17.76 3.76
CA HIS A 117 7.40 -17.44 2.34
C HIS A 117 8.62 -17.99 1.63
N VAL A 118 9.79 -17.99 2.28
CA VAL A 118 11.01 -18.62 1.71
C VAL A 118 10.80 -20.11 1.50
N ARG A 119 10.19 -20.80 2.48
CA ARG A 119 9.86 -22.23 2.35
C ARG A 119 8.83 -22.48 1.25
N ALA A 120 7.77 -21.68 1.17
CA ALA A 120 6.75 -21.81 0.13
C ALA A 120 7.32 -21.57 -1.28
N ARG A 121 8.19 -20.58 -1.44
CA ARG A 121 8.90 -20.31 -2.70
C ARG A 121 9.82 -21.47 -3.11
N LEU A 122 10.58 -21.99 -2.16
CA LEU A 122 11.48 -23.12 -2.42
C LEU A 122 10.71 -24.41 -2.74
N LYS A 123 9.59 -24.64 -2.05
CA LYS A 123 8.67 -25.74 -2.34
C LYS A 123 8.15 -25.62 -3.78
N PHE A 124 7.54 -24.49 -4.12
CA PHE A 124 7.05 -24.21 -5.48
C PHE A 124 8.15 -24.43 -6.53
N ALA A 125 9.32 -23.80 -6.36
CA ALA A 125 10.41 -23.92 -7.33
C ALA A 125 10.91 -25.37 -7.49
N ARG A 126 10.92 -26.18 -6.43
CA ARG A 126 11.33 -27.60 -6.52
C ARG A 126 10.28 -28.48 -7.16
N GLU A 127 9.01 -28.26 -6.81
CA GLU A 127 7.90 -29.07 -7.33
C GLU A 127 7.66 -28.85 -8.82
N ASN A 128 8.05 -27.68 -9.34
CA ASN A 128 7.84 -27.32 -10.75
C ASN A 128 9.18 -27.20 -11.52
N LEU A 129 10.30 -27.69 -10.96
CA LEU A 129 11.63 -27.54 -11.57
C LEU A 129 11.77 -28.38 -12.85
N ASP A 130 11.22 -29.59 -12.79
CA ASP A 130 11.32 -30.61 -13.83
C ASP A 130 10.06 -30.66 -14.72
N ASP A 131 9.15 -29.68 -14.55
CA ASP A 131 7.93 -29.59 -15.35
C ASP A 131 8.28 -29.31 -16.82
N PRO A 132 7.67 -30.04 -17.77
CA PRO A 132 7.85 -29.80 -19.20
C PRO A 132 7.48 -28.38 -19.62
N GLU A 133 8.16 -27.86 -20.64
CA GLU A 133 7.87 -26.53 -21.21
C GLU A 133 6.39 -26.41 -21.64
N GLU A 134 5.81 -27.48 -22.16
CA GLU A 134 4.42 -27.54 -22.63
C GLU A 134 3.40 -27.28 -21.52
N ASP A 135 3.73 -27.59 -20.26
CA ASP A 135 2.89 -27.30 -19.11
C ASP A 135 2.88 -25.80 -18.83
N TRP A 136 4.04 -25.15 -18.93
CA TRP A 136 4.21 -23.69 -18.79
C TRP A 136 3.59 -22.91 -19.95
N GLU A 137 3.63 -23.45 -21.17
CA GLU A 137 2.90 -22.89 -22.32
C GLU A 137 1.38 -22.86 -22.09
N ASN A 138 0.88 -23.79 -21.26
CA ASN A 138 -0.53 -23.92 -20.95
C ASN A 138 -0.95 -23.13 -19.69
N VAL A 139 -0.12 -22.19 -19.23
CA VAL A 139 -0.42 -21.26 -18.14
C VAL A 139 -0.84 -19.90 -18.70
N ILE A 140 -1.91 -19.33 -18.15
CA ILE A 140 -2.26 -17.92 -18.32
C ILE A 140 -1.80 -17.14 -17.09
N TRP A 141 -0.78 -16.33 -17.29
CA TRP A 141 -0.23 -15.40 -16.30
C TRP A 141 -1.08 -14.13 -16.25
N SER A 142 -1.32 -13.60 -15.05
CA SER A 142 -2.09 -12.35 -14.92
C SER A 142 -1.62 -11.52 -13.74
N ASP A 143 -1.78 -10.20 -13.88
CA ASP A 143 -1.44 -9.24 -12.83
C ASP A 143 -2.03 -7.85 -13.12
N GLU A 144 -1.93 -6.96 -12.14
CA GLU A 144 -2.26 -5.55 -12.23
C GLU A 144 -1.00 -4.67 -12.19
N THR A 145 -0.89 -3.68 -13.10
CA THR A 145 0.19 -2.70 -13.07
C THR A 145 -0.32 -1.27 -13.11
N LYS A 146 0.44 -0.37 -12.48
CA LYS A 146 0.21 1.07 -12.55
C LYS A 146 1.18 1.70 -13.54
N ILE A 147 0.66 2.55 -14.42
CA ILE A 147 1.46 3.38 -15.32
C ILE A 147 1.14 4.85 -15.06
N GLU A 148 2.17 5.61 -14.74
CA GLU A 148 2.08 7.05 -14.47
C GLU A 148 2.27 7.84 -15.77
N LEU A 149 1.51 8.93 -15.94
CA LEU A 149 1.60 9.80 -17.12
C LEU A 149 2.97 10.47 -17.20
N PHE A 150 3.43 11.04 -16.09
CA PHE A 150 4.75 11.66 -15.93
C PHE A 150 5.55 10.96 -14.82
N GLY A 151 5.68 9.63 -14.95
CA GLY A 151 6.49 8.80 -14.06
C GLY A 151 7.86 8.46 -14.62
N LYS A 152 8.77 8.01 -13.75
CA LYS A 152 10.04 7.38 -14.18
C LYS A 152 9.75 5.97 -14.69
N ASN A 153 9.10 5.88 -15.86
CA ASN A 153 8.70 4.62 -16.49
C ASN A 153 9.90 3.87 -17.10
N SER A 154 11.07 4.52 -17.18
CA SER A 154 12.33 3.93 -17.61
C SER A 154 13.51 4.54 -16.82
N THR A 155 14.64 3.82 -16.80
CA THR A 155 15.87 4.33 -16.19
C THR A 155 16.55 5.27 -17.17
N CYS A 156 16.45 6.58 -16.96
CA CYS A 156 17.22 7.55 -17.73
C CYS A 156 18.62 7.71 -17.12
N ARG A 157 19.66 7.46 -17.92
CA ARG A 157 21.06 7.74 -17.56
C ARG A 157 21.49 9.04 -18.24
N VAL A 158 22.18 9.90 -17.49
CA VAL A 158 22.67 11.19 -17.97
C VAL A 158 24.18 11.25 -17.78
N TRP A 159 24.91 11.56 -18.84
CA TRP A 159 26.33 11.88 -18.78
C TRP A 159 26.49 13.33 -18.32
N ARG A 160 27.24 13.55 -17.23
CA ARG A 160 27.48 14.91 -16.71
C ARG A 160 28.90 15.09 -16.21
N ARG A 161 29.38 16.34 -16.27
CA ARG A 161 30.62 16.77 -15.62
C ARG A 161 30.44 16.80 -14.09
N LYS A 162 31.55 16.72 -13.35
CA LYS A 162 31.57 16.83 -11.89
C LYS A 162 30.91 18.15 -11.44
N ASN A 163 30.09 18.12 -10.39
CA ASN A 163 29.34 19.25 -9.82
C ASN A 163 28.23 19.86 -10.71
N ALA A 164 27.82 19.17 -11.78
CA ALA A 164 26.74 19.64 -12.67
C ALA A 164 25.39 18.94 -12.41
N GLU A 165 25.19 18.27 -11.26
CA GLU A 165 23.99 17.47 -10.98
C GLU A 165 22.66 18.22 -11.09
N LEU A 166 22.62 19.51 -10.72
CA LEU A 166 21.39 20.31 -10.69
C LEU A 166 21.18 21.15 -11.94
N HIS A 167 22.06 21.05 -12.94
CA HIS A 167 21.90 21.80 -14.18
C HIS A 167 20.62 21.31 -14.90
N PRO A 168 19.75 22.21 -15.41
CA PRO A 168 18.47 21.83 -16.05
C PRO A 168 18.59 20.72 -17.10
N LYS A 169 19.61 20.78 -17.98
CA LYS A 169 19.91 19.73 -18.98
C LYS A 169 20.23 18.34 -18.41
N ASN A 170 20.60 18.25 -17.13
CA ASN A 170 20.93 17.02 -16.42
C ASN A 170 19.82 16.55 -15.47
N THR A 171 18.72 17.29 -15.40
CA THR A 171 17.57 17.01 -14.54
C THR A 171 16.34 16.75 -15.40
N ILE A 172 15.51 15.80 -15.00
CA ILE A 172 14.21 15.55 -15.64
C ILE A 172 13.15 16.26 -14.79
N PRO A 173 12.36 17.20 -15.36
CA PRO A 173 11.23 17.78 -14.66
C PRO A 173 10.28 16.69 -14.17
N THR A 174 9.81 16.82 -12.93
CA THR A 174 8.80 15.92 -12.36
C THR A 174 7.65 16.75 -11.84
N VAL A 175 6.43 16.27 -12.04
CA VAL A 175 5.23 16.89 -11.46
C VAL A 175 4.82 16.14 -10.21
N LYS A 176 4.26 16.88 -9.25
CA LYS A 176 3.69 16.28 -8.04
C LYS A 176 2.58 15.31 -8.44
N HIS A 177 2.66 14.06 -7.99
CA HIS A 177 1.74 12.96 -8.32
C HIS A 177 1.76 12.47 -9.79
N GLY A 178 2.82 12.77 -10.56
CA GLY A 178 3.04 12.17 -11.87
C GLY A 178 1.99 12.51 -12.94
N GLY A 179 1.22 13.60 -12.76
CA GLY A 179 0.17 14.04 -13.71
C GLY A 179 -1.05 13.11 -13.79
N GLY A 180 -1.14 12.14 -12.89
CA GLY A 180 -2.13 11.07 -12.92
C GLY A 180 -1.54 9.73 -13.33
N ASN A 181 -2.34 8.68 -13.16
CA ASN A 181 -1.95 7.31 -13.49
C ASN A 181 -3.18 6.53 -13.94
N ILE A 182 -2.92 5.44 -14.65
CA ILE A 182 -3.92 4.41 -14.93
C ILE A 182 -3.49 3.11 -14.27
N MET A 183 -4.48 2.36 -13.78
CA MET A 183 -4.30 0.98 -13.36
C MET A 183 -4.76 0.09 -14.51
N LEU A 184 -3.89 -0.81 -14.93
CA LEU A 184 -4.15 -1.77 -15.99
C LEU A 184 -4.15 -3.18 -15.40
N ARG A 185 -4.99 -4.05 -15.93
CA ARG A 185 -4.93 -5.48 -15.68
C ARG A 185 -4.83 -6.22 -16.99
N GLY A 186 -3.83 -7.07 -17.11
CA GLY A 186 -3.60 -7.89 -18.29
C GLY A 186 -3.43 -9.35 -17.93
N CYS A 187 -3.43 -10.17 -18.97
CA CYS A 187 -2.99 -11.54 -18.90
C CYS A 187 -2.25 -11.91 -20.17
N PHE A 188 -1.37 -12.90 -20.12
CA PHE A 188 -0.70 -13.44 -21.29
C PHE A 188 -0.41 -14.93 -21.11
N SER A 189 -0.11 -15.60 -22.21
CA SER A 189 0.45 -16.96 -22.22
C SER A 189 1.78 -16.94 -22.96
N ALA A 190 2.53 -18.05 -22.98
CA ALA A 190 3.75 -18.16 -23.77
C ALA A 190 3.54 -17.73 -25.25
N LYS A 191 2.35 -17.98 -25.79
CA LYS A 191 2.01 -17.66 -27.17
C LYS A 191 1.94 -16.15 -27.42
N GLU A 192 1.02 -15.46 -26.75
CA GLU A 192 0.70 -14.07 -27.06
C GLU A 192 0.13 -13.34 -25.82
N PRO A 193 0.18 -11.99 -25.83
CA PRO A 193 -0.61 -11.15 -24.92
C PRO A 193 -2.10 -11.44 -25.04
N GLY A 194 -2.76 -11.64 -23.90
CA GLY A 194 -4.21 -11.68 -23.79
C GLY A 194 -4.82 -10.27 -23.76
N ARG A 195 -6.05 -10.14 -23.29
CA ARG A 195 -6.72 -8.83 -23.23
C ARG A 195 -6.16 -7.96 -22.10
N LEU A 196 -6.00 -6.67 -22.38
CA LEU A 196 -5.67 -5.63 -21.43
C LEU A 196 -6.92 -4.80 -21.09
N ILE A 197 -7.12 -4.48 -19.82
CA ILE A 197 -8.23 -3.63 -19.38
C ILE A 197 -7.77 -2.52 -18.45
N ARG A 198 -8.42 -1.36 -18.53
CA ARG A 198 -8.27 -0.30 -17.55
C ARG A 198 -9.18 -0.53 -16.36
N VAL A 199 -8.61 -0.47 -15.17
CA VAL A 199 -9.34 -0.55 -13.89
C VAL A 199 -9.52 0.88 -13.37
N LYS A 200 -10.74 1.40 -13.44
CA LYS A 200 -11.04 2.80 -13.08
C LYS A 200 -11.17 3.04 -11.58
N GLU A 201 -11.54 2.02 -10.81
CA GLU A 201 -11.84 2.15 -9.38
C GLU A 201 -11.03 1.14 -8.54
N ARG A 202 -11.08 1.29 -7.22
CA ARG A 202 -10.48 0.31 -6.32
C ARG A 202 -11.20 -1.03 -6.46
N MET A 203 -10.51 -2.00 -7.03
CA MET A 203 -11.06 -3.31 -7.31
C MET A 203 -11.45 -4.05 -6.02
N ASN A 204 -12.72 -4.49 -5.95
CA ASN A 204 -13.21 -5.41 -4.93
C ASN A 204 -13.39 -6.82 -5.52
N GLY A 205 -13.72 -7.81 -4.68
CA GLY A 205 -13.88 -9.19 -5.14
C GLY A 205 -15.01 -9.40 -6.17
N ALA A 206 -16.08 -8.61 -6.13
CA ALA A 206 -17.15 -8.71 -7.12
C ALA A 206 -16.71 -8.21 -8.50
N MET A 207 -16.08 -7.03 -8.54
CA MET A 207 -15.45 -6.48 -9.74
C MET A 207 -14.39 -7.43 -10.29
N TYR A 208 -13.60 -8.07 -9.44
CA TYR A 208 -12.61 -9.04 -9.86
C TYR A 208 -13.23 -10.23 -10.62
N ARG A 209 -14.33 -10.80 -10.11
CA ARG A 209 -15.07 -11.88 -10.82
C ARG A 209 -15.60 -11.45 -12.17
N GLU A 210 -16.13 -10.23 -12.26
CA GLU A 210 -16.62 -9.65 -13.51
C GLU A 210 -15.48 -9.45 -14.51
N ILE A 211 -14.36 -8.92 -14.04
CA ILE A 211 -13.14 -8.74 -14.83
C ILE A 211 -12.62 -10.08 -15.35
N LEU A 212 -12.54 -11.12 -14.54
CA LEU A 212 -12.14 -12.45 -15.02
C LEU A 212 -13.11 -13.00 -16.08
N SER A 213 -14.41 -12.76 -15.92
CA SER A 213 -15.40 -13.20 -16.90
C SER A 213 -15.27 -12.45 -18.24
N LYS A 214 -15.03 -11.14 -18.19
CA LYS A 214 -14.97 -10.27 -19.38
C LYS A 214 -13.61 -10.23 -20.06
N ASN A 215 -12.52 -10.50 -19.32
CA ASN A 215 -11.16 -10.46 -19.84
C ASN A 215 -10.58 -11.87 -20.00
N LEU A 216 -10.48 -12.65 -18.91
CA LEU A 216 -9.69 -13.88 -18.90
C LEU A 216 -10.29 -14.97 -19.79
N LEU A 217 -11.60 -15.23 -19.69
CA LEU A 217 -12.24 -16.28 -20.50
C LEU A 217 -12.18 -15.99 -22.02
N PRO A 218 -12.49 -14.76 -22.48
CA PRO A 218 -12.24 -14.40 -23.88
C PRO A 218 -10.77 -14.49 -24.28
N SER A 219 -9.83 -14.13 -23.39
CA SER A 219 -8.39 -14.24 -23.66
C SER A 219 -7.97 -15.70 -23.84
N ALA A 220 -8.40 -16.62 -22.97
CA ALA A 220 -8.10 -18.04 -23.09
C ALA A 220 -8.58 -18.64 -24.43
N ARG A 221 -9.73 -18.18 -24.92
CA ARG A 221 -10.25 -18.58 -26.25
C ARG A 221 -9.43 -17.99 -27.39
N ALA A 222 -9.10 -16.71 -27.32
CA ALA A 222 -8.29 -16.04 -28.34
C ALA A 222 -6.88 -16.65 -28.45
N LEU A 223 -6.27 -16.97 -27.31
CA LEU A 223 -4.95 -17.62 -27.20
C LEU A 223 -4.98 -19.12 -27.56
N LYS A 224 -6.15 -19.68 -27.87
CA LYS A 224 -6.35 -21.10 -28.19
C LYS A 224 -5.71 -22.02 -27.14
N MET A 225 -5.98 -21.75 -25.86
CA MET A 225 -5.41 -22.54 -24.75
C MET A 225 -5.88 -24.00 -24.81
N LYS A 226 -4.97 -24.93 -24.50
CA LYS A 226 -5.27 -26.37 -24.49
C LYS A 226 -6.21 -26.68 -23.32
N ARG A 227 -6.94 -27.78 -23.40
CA ARG A 227 -7.82 -28.20 -22.30
C ARG A 227 -7.00 -28.36 -21.01
N GLY A 228 -7.55 -27.87 -19.89
CA GLY A 228 -6.89 -27.98 -18.59
C GLY A 228 -5.81 -26.95 -18.33
N TRP A 229 -5.78 -25.85 -19.09
CA TRP A 229 -4.92 -24.69 -18.83
C TRP A 229 -5.02 -24.20 -17.38
N LEU A 230 -3.90 -23.70 -16.87
CA LEU A 230 -3.79 -23.17 -15.51
C LEU A 230 -3.91 -21.66 -15.52
N PHE A 231 -4.57 -21.13 -14.50
CA PHE A 231 -4.68 -19.70 -14.26
C PHE A 231 -3.77 -19.29 -13.12
N GLN A 232 -2.87 -18.34 -13.37
CA GLN A 232 -2.05 -17.73 -12.35
C GLN A 232 -2.60 -16.35 -11.94
N HIS A 233 -2.71 -16.15 -10.63
CA HIS A 233 -2.93 -14.87 -9.98
C HIS A 233 -2.27 -14.85 -8.60
N ASP A 234 -2.03 -13.67 -8.04
CA ASP A 234 -1.38 -13.53 -6.74
C ASP A 234 -2.31 -13.86 -5.55
N ASN A 235 -1.73 -13.87 -4.36
CA ASN A 235 -2.44 -14.18 -3.11
C ASN A 235 -3.10 -12.96 -2.44
N ASP A 236 -3.50 -11.93 -3.19
CA ASP A 236 -4.26 -10.81 -2.63
C ASP A 236 -5.51 -11.35 -1.88
N PRO A 237 -5.88 -10.80 -0.71
CA PRO A 237 -7.10 -11.17 -0.01
C PRO A 237 -8.36 -11.24 -0.89
N LYS A 238 -8.47 -10.38 -1.92
CA LYS A 238 -9.61 -10.37 -2.86
C LYS A 238 -9.63 -11.61 -3.77
N HIS A 239 -8.46 -12.20 -4.03
CA HIS A 239 -8.26 -13.38 -4.86
C HIS A 239 -8.47 -14.68 -4.07
N THR A 240 -8.12 -14.65 -2.79
CA THR A 240 -8.15 -15.82 -1.88
C THR A 240 -9.42 -15.93 -1.04
N ALA A 241 -10.32 -14.94 -1.13
CA ALA A 241 -11.61 -14.95 -0.45
C ALA A 241 -12.43 -16.20 -0.78
N ARG A 242 -13.20 -16.72 0.20
CA ARG A 242 -14.01 -17.94 0.03
C ARG A 242 -14.94 -17.87 -1.19
N ALA A 243 -15.68 -16.77 -1.31
CA ALA A 243 -16.59 -16.55 -2.45
C ALA A 243 -15.87 -16.52 -3.80
N MET A 244 -14.58 -16.16 -3.83
CA MET A 244 -13.76 -16.17 -5.04
C MET A 244 -13.35 -17.60 -5.41
N LYS A 245 -12.88 -18.38 -4.42
CA LYS A 245 -12.53 -19.80 -4.59
C LYS A 245 -13.72 -20.64 -5.05
N GLU A 246 -14.89 -20.45 -4.44
CA GLU A 246 -16.14 -21.11 -4.83
C GLU A 246 -16.53 -20.77 -6.28
N TRP A 247 -16.38 -19.51 -6.67
CA TRP A 247 -16.68 -19.07 -8.03
C TRP A 247 -15.71 -19.66 -9.07
N LEU A 248 -14.40 -19.73 -8.76
CA LEU A 248 -13.40 -20.36 -9.63
C LEU A 248 -13.69 -21.84 -9.83
N CYS A 249 -14.04 -22.54 -8.74
CA CYS A 249 -14.45 -23.94 -8.77
C CYS A 249 -15.70 -24.14 -9.65
N LYS A 250 -16.75 -23.32 -9.46
CA LYS A 250 -17.98 -23.36 -10.26
C LYS A 250 -17.74 -23.09 -11.75
N LYS A 251 -16.73 -22.30 -12.08
CA LYS A 251 -16.33 -21.99 -13.47
C LYS A 251 -15.26 -22.96 -14.01
N HIS A 252 -14.91 -23.99 -13.24
CA HIS A 252 -13.91 -25.01 -13.59
C HIS A 252 -12.52 -24.44 -13.91
N PHE A 253 -12.13 -23.34 -13.24
CA PHE A 253 -10.76 -22.86 -13.33
C PHE A 253 -9.83 -23.75 -12.51
N LYS A 254 -8.70 -24.12 -13.13
CA LYS A 254 -7.55 -24.66 -12.41
C LYS A 254 -6.62 -23.50 -12.06
N VAL A 255 -6.34 -23.31 -10.78
CA VAL A 255 -5.50 -22.21 -10.30
C VAL A 255 -4.12 -22.76 -9.97
N LEU A 256 -3.07 -22.12 -10.47
CA LEU A 256 -1.69 -22.46 -10.13
C LEU A 256 -1.41 -22.09 -8.67
N GLU A 257 -0.80 -23.00 -7.90
CA GLU A 257 -0.35 -22.69 -6.53
C GLU A 257 0.71 -21.57 -6.60
N TRP A 258 0.53 -20.49 -5.84
CA TRP A 258 1.42 -19.35 -5.93
C TRP A 258 2.05 -18.99 -4.57
N PRO A 259 3.38 -18.83 -4.48
CA PRO A 259 4.02 -18.35 -3.27
C PRO A 259 3.87 -16.83 -3.11
N SER A 260 3.43 -16.37 -1.94
CA SER A 260 3.30 -14.93 -1.64
C SER A 260 4.62 -14.15 -1.81
N GLN A 261 4.52 -12.87 -2.19
CA GLN A 261 5.65 -11.95 -2.40
C GLN A 261 6.67 -12.46 -3.43
N SER A 262 6.17 -13.00 -4.54
CA SER A 262 7.02 -13.58 -5.60
C SER A 262 6.77 -12.97 -6.98
N PRO A 263 6.87 -11.63 -7.14
CA PRO A 263 6.73 -11.01 -8.45
C PRO A 263 7.83 -11.48 -9.42
N ASP A 264 9.02 -11.81 -8.90
CA ASP A 264 10.15 -12.34 -9.68
C ASP A 264 9.87 -13.69 -10.34
N LEU A 265 8.89 -14.45 -9.85
CA LEU A 265 8.45 -15.70 -10.46
C LEU A 265 7.37 -15.48 -11.53
N ASN A 266 6.73 -14.29 -11.57
CA ASN A 266 5.65 -14.00 -12.51
C ASN A 266 6.22 -13.32 -13.77
N PRO A 267 6.29 -13.99 -14.93
CA PRO A 267 6.89 -13.42 -16.12
C PRO A 267 6.13 -12.21 -16.68
N ILE A 268 4.88 -11.96 -16.26
CA ILE A 268 4.14 -10.76 -16.68
C ILE A 268 4.81 -9.47 -16.21
N GLU A 269 5.61 -9.52 -15.14
CA GLU A 269 6.39 -8.36 -14.67
C GLU A 269 7.43 -7.90 -15.70
N ASN A 270 7.98 -8.85 -16.47
CA ASN A 270 8.86 -8.54 -17.60
C ASN A 270 8.07 -7.84 -18.73
N LEU A 271 6.86 -8.33 -19.00
CA LEU A 271 5.98 -7.76 -20.01
C LEU A 271 5.52 -6.34 -19.62
N TRP A 272 5.24 -6.10 -18.34
CA TRP A 272 4.95 -4.76 -17.82
C TRP A 272 6.11 -3.79 -17.97
N ARG A 273 7.34 -4.27 -17.75
CA ARG A 273 8.53 -3.46 -17.97
C ARG A 273 8.66 -3.05 -19.43
N GLU A 274 8.48 -3.99 -20.36
CA GLU A 274 8.54 -3.70 -21.80
C GLU A 274 7.45 -2.71 -22.23
N LEU A 275 6.20 -2.93 -21.80
CA LEU A 275 5.10 -2.00 -22.07
C LEU A 275 5.43 -0.59 -21.58
N LYS A 276 5.94 -0.44 -20.35
CA LYS A 276 6.30 0.87 -19.78
C LYS A 276 7.40 1.57 -20.58
N ILE A 277 8.37 0.83 -21.12
CA ILE A 277 9.43 1.37 -21.98
C ILE A 277 8.82 1.91 -23.28
N ARG A 278 7.99 1.12 -23.97
CA ARG A 278 7.35 1.53 -25.24
C ARG A 278 6.41 2.72 -25.06
N VAL A 279 5.59 2.71 -24.01
CA VAL A 279 4.71 3.83 -23.65
C VAL A 279 5.51 5.11 -23.38
N ALA A 280 6.63 5.00 -22.66
CA ALA A 280 7.48 6.16 -22.36
C ALA A 280 8.10 6.78 -23.62
N GLN A 281 8.45 5.97 -24.62
CA GLN A 281 8.99 6.45 -25.90
C GLN A 281 7.97 7.29 -26.68
N ARG A 282 6.67 7.00 -26.55
CA ARG A 282 5.59 7.74 -27.22
C ARG A 282 5.15 9.01 -26.51
N GLN A 283 5.66 9.27 -25.30
CA GLN A 283 5.45 10.51 -24.55
C GLN A 283 3.96 10.97 -24.50
N PRO A 284 3.07 10.18 -23.88
CA PRO A 284 1.66 10.55 -23.71
C PRO A 284 1.52 11.89 -22.96
N GLN A 285 0.61 12.74 -23.43
CA GLN A 285 0.41 14.09 -22.88
C GLN A 285 -0.79 14.19 -21.92
N ASN A 286 -1.70 13.20 -21.95
CA ASN A 286 -2.87 13.15 -21.07
C ASN A 286 -3.28 11.69 -20.79
N ILE A 287 -4.22 11.49 -19.86
CA ILE A 287 -4.65 10.15 -19.41
C ILE A 287 -5.36 9.35 -20.52
N THR A 288 -6.10 10.00 -21.41
CA THR A 288 -6.77 9.34 -22.53
C THR A 288 -5.75 8.80 -23.52
N ALA A 289 -4.82 9.65 -23.95
CA ALA A 289 -3.71 9.25 -24.82
C ALA A 289 -2.84 8.16 -24.16
N LEU A 290 -2.62 8.24 -22.84
CA LEU A 290 -1.89 7.21 -22.10
C LEU A 290 -2.60 5.85 -22.19
N GLU A 291 -3.91 5.80 -22.00
CA GLU A 291 -4.69 4.56 -22.12
C GLU A 291 -4.64 4.00 -23.54
N GLU A 292 -4.89 4.82 -24.56
CA GLU A 292 -4.86 4.42 -25.98
C GLU A 292 -3.48 3.86 -26.35
N ILE A 293 -2.41 4.57 -26.01
CA ILE A 293 -1.03 4.13 -26.26
C ILE A 293 -0.74 2.81 -25.55
N CYS A 294 -1.19 2.64 -24.30
CA CYS A 294 -1.01 1.36 -23.60
C CYS A 294 -1.71 0.20 -24.32
N MET A 295 -2.93 0.40 -24.83
CA MET A 295 -3.66 -0.64 -25.56
C MET A 295 -2.98 -0.97 -26.90
N GLU A 296 -2.53 0.05 -27.64
CA GLU A 296 -1.83 -0.12 -28.92
C GLU A 296 -0.48 -0.82 -28.74
N GLU A 297 0.34 -0.40 -27.76
CA GLU A 297 1.66 -1.00 -27.54
C GLU A 297 1.54 -2.43 -26.99
N TRP A 298 0.54 -2.71 -26.17
CA TRP A 298 0.26 -4.06 -25.68
C TRP A 298 -0.05 -5.03 -26.82
N ALA A 299 -0.85 -4.61 -27.81
CA ALA A 299 -1.18 -5.42 -28.97
C ALA A 299 0.03 -5.69 -29.90
N LYS A 300 1.10 -4.89 -29.79
CA LYS A 300 2.35 -5.03 -30.56
C LYS A 300 3.44 -5.80 -29.80
N LEU A 301 3.17 -6.25 -28.58
CA LEU A 301 4.16 -7.03 -27.84
C LEU A 301 4.32 -8.39 -28.53
N PRO A 302 5.55 -8.80 -28.82
CA PRO A 302 5.81 -10.04 -29.54
C PRO A 302 5.36 -11.24 -28.69
N ALA A 303 4.97 -12.30 -29.38
CA ALA A 303 5.02 -13.65 -28.83
C ALA A 303 6.43 -13.90 -28.27
N THR A 304 6.53 -14.32 -27.01
CA THR A 304 7.82 -14.65 -26.37
C THR A 304 8.25 -16.06 -26.71
#